data_AF-A0AAE0H953-F1
#
_entry.id   AF-A0AAE0H953-F1
#
_cell.length_a   1.000
_cell.length_b   1.000
_cell.length_c   1.000
_cell.angle_alpha   90.00
_cell.angle_beta   90.00
_cell.angle_gamma   90.00
#
_symmetry.space_group_name_H-M   'P 1'
#
loop_
_entity.id
_entity.type
_entity.pdbx_description
1 polymer ?
#
loop_
_entity_poly.entity_id
_entity_poly.type
_entity_poly.pdbx_seq_one_letter_code
_entity_poly.pdbx_strand_id
1 'polypeptide(L)'
;MMLLDITLLFLAGAMSADAHAVPVAVAAEAAAAPTTVAVFLGAKRDGEYSFDASVIAADAVATTYEIRCQSGHLNMPGFPTTTCDQNDPPWTVTEGPSTMVGILSTAIESVTAVLDETCVIEGRTAAYCNYTFSGNSAGQTTSTAYTTIITGALFTAYPVVVTAGGEKLPPVPTGPPAL
;
A
#
# COMPACT_ATOMS: atom_id res chain seq x y z
N MET A 1 16.61 -35.07 -58.85
CA MET A 1 16.07 -34.53 -60.11
C MET A 1 14.62 -34.97 -60.23
N MET A 2 13.69 -34.13 -59.78
CA MET A 2 12.29 -34.08 -60.23
C MET A 2 11.66 -32.84 -59.58
N LEU A 3 11.50 -31.79 -60.39
CA LEU A 3 10.66 -30.63 -60.13
C LEU A 3 9.20 -31.10 -60.15
N LEU A 4 8.36 -30.55 -59.27
CA LEU A 4 6.94 -30.40 -59.58
C LEU A 4 6.46 -29.02 -59.12
N ASP A 5 6.16 -28.19 -60.13
CA ASP A 5 5.53 -26.89 -60.05
C ASP A 5 4.15 -26.96 -59.39
N ILE A 6 3.88 -26.05 -58.44
CA ILE A 6 2.53 -25.75 -57.97
C ILE A 6 2.23 -24.29 -58.32
N THR A 7 1.43 -24.15 -59.36
CA THR A 7 0.91 -22.89 -59.91
C THR A 7 0.07 -22.15 -58.87
N LEU A 8 0.52 -20.96 -58.49
CA LEU A 8 -0.25 -19.99 -57.70
C LEU A 8 -1.40 -19.42 -58.56
N LEU A 9 -2.64 -19.64 -58.13
CA LEU A 9 -3.81 -18.96 -58.67
C LEU A 9 -4.12 -17.73 -57.80
N PHE A 10 -3.73 -16.55 -58.25
CA PHE A 10 -4.15 -15.28 -57.65
C PHE A 10 -5.60 -14.98 -58.05
N LEU A 11 -6.55 -15.07 -57.11
CA LEU A 11 -7.85 -14.41 -57.23
C LEU A 11 -7.75 -13.01 -56.60
N ALA A 12 -7.82 -11.98 -57.46
CA ALA A 12 -8.05 -10.62 -57.06
C ALA A 12 -9.53 -10.43 -56.70
N GLY A 13 -9.83 -10.32 -55.41
CA GLY A 13 -11.13 -9.87 -54.91
C GLY A 13 -10.99 -8.46 -54.36
N ALA A 14 -11.42 -7.46 -55.12
CA ALA A 14 -11.59 -6.10 -54.63
C ALA A 14 -12.88 -6.01 -53.80
N MET A 15 -12.74 -6.05 -52.47
CA MET A 15 -13.83 -5.72 -51.54
C MET A 15 -13.59 -4.28 -51.07
N SER A 16 -14.37 -3.35 -51.61
CA SER A 16 -14.46 -1.97 -51.11
C SER A 16 -15.24 -1.99 -49.80
N ALA A 17 -14.53 -2.06 -48.67
CA ALA A 17 -15.09 -1.79 -47.36
C ALA A 17 -14.74 -0.33 -47.01
N ASP A 18 -15.74 0.56 -47.08
CA ASP A 18 -15.70 1.88 -46.46
C ASP A 18 -15.59 1.68 -44.93
N ALA A 19 -14.36 1.53 -44.45
CA ALA A 19 -14.05 1.57 -43.04
C ALA A 19 -14.17 3.02 -42.56
N HIS A 20 -15.33 3.38 -42.03
CA HIS A 20 -15.46 4.54 -41.16
C HIS A 20 -14.54 4.34 -39.95
N ALA A 21 -13.34 4.93 -40.03
CA ALA A 21 -12.42 5.04 -38.91
C ALA A 21 -13.08 5.91 -37.84
N VAL A 22 -13.73 5.30 -36.87
CA VAL A 22 -14.17 5.99 -35.66
C VAL A 22 -12.90 6.38 -34.90
N PRO A 23 -12.63 7.68 -34.70
CA PRO A 23 -11.49 8.11 -33.91
C PRO A 23 -11.69 7.63 -32.47
N VAL A 24 -10.93 6.62 -32.05
CA VAL A 24 -10.82 6.26 -30.64
C VAL A 24 -10.00 7.36 -29.98
N ALA A 25 -10.68 8.37 -29.43
CA ALA A 25 -10.06 9.33 -28.55
C ALA A 25 -9.63 8.60 -27.28
N VAL A 26 -8.34 8.29 -27.16
CA VAL A 26 -7.74 7.90 -25.88
C VAL A 26 -7.74 9.16 -25.03
N ALA A 27 -8.76 9.30 -24.18
CA ALA A 27 -8.74 10.31 -23.13
C ALA A 27 -7.53 9.98 -22.25
N ALA A 28 -6.50 10.82 -22.31
CA ALA A 28 -5.41 10.78 -21.35
C ALA A 28 -6.04 11.13 -20.00
N GLU A 29 -6.28 10.10 -19.18
CA GLU A 29 -6.71 10.28 -17.81
C GLU A 29 -5.62 11.10 -17.11
N ALA A 30 -5.96 12.33 -16.73
CA ALA A 30 -5.01 13.19 -16.02
C ALA A 30 -4.60 12.46 -14.76
N ALA A 31 -3.33 12.05 -14.69
CA ALA A 31 -2.78 11.44 -13.48
C ALA A 31 -3.06 12.40 -12.32
N ALA A 32 -3.89 11.96 -11.37
CA ALA A 32 -4.17 12.74 -10.18
C ALA A 32 -2.83 13.08 -9.50
N ALA A 33 -2.66 14.34 -9.11
CA ALA A 33 -1.47 14.75 -8.39
C ALA A 33 -1.32 13.88 -7.13
N PRO A 34 -0.11 13.44 -6.77
CA PRO A 34 0.11 12.62 -5.59
C PRO A 34 -0.36 13.38 -4.34
N THR A 35 -1.26 12.76 -3.58
CA THR A 35 -1.78 13.31 -2.33
C THR A 35 -0.91 12.79 -1.19
N THR A 36 -0.42 13.68 -0.32
CA THR A 36 0.30 13.26 0.89
C THR A 36 -0.65 13.28 2.08
N VAL A 37 -0.70 12.19 2.84
CA VAL A 37 -1.49 12.06 4.07
C VAL A 37 -0.57 11.81 5.26
N ALA A 38 -0.96 12.29 6.44
CA ALA A 38 -0.22 12.09 7.68
C ALA A 38 -0.80 10.90 8.45
N VAL A 39 -0.08 9.78 8.47
CA VAL A 39 -0.55 8.51 9.07
C VAL A 39 0.30 8.16 10.29
N PHE A 40 -0.35 7.78 11.38
CA PHE A 40 0.31 7.20 12.54
C PHE A 40 0.71 5.75 12.25
N LEU A 41 2.02 5.47 12.32
CA LEU A 41 2.62 4.17 11.96
C LEU A 41 3.39 3.56 13.14
N GLY A 42 2.91 3.81 14.37
CA GLY A 42 3.57 3.42 15.60
C GLY A 42 4.60 4.44 16.07
N ALA A 43 5.59 3.98 16.83
CA ALA A 43 6.59 4.86 17.44
C ALA A 43 7.47 5.54 16.40
N LYS A 44 7.93 6.77 16.70
CA LYS A 44 8.98 7.44 15.94
C LYS A 44 10.21 6.55 15.86
N ARG A 45 10.74 6.42 14.66
CA ARG A 45 11.96 5.67 14.36
C ARG A 45 13.07 6.66 14.01
N ASP A 46 14.30 6.30 14.34
CA ASP A 46 15.47 7.06 13.92
C ASP A 46 15.76 6.76 12.44
N GLY A 47 15.93 7.82 11.63
CA GLY A 47 16.20 7.72 10.20
C GLY A 47 15.19 8.49 9.34
N GLU A 48 15.51 8.58 8.05
CA GLU A 48 14.63 9.16 7.03
C GLU A 48 13.79 8.05 6.44
N TYR A 49 12.55 7.91 6.91
CA TYR A 49 11.60 6.95 6.36
C TYR A 49 10.73 7.62 5.31
N SER A 50 10.56 6.94 4.18
CA SER A 50 9.61 7.34 3.14
C SER A 50 8.65 6.21 2.85
N PHE A 51 7.37 6.55 2.72
CA PHE A 51 6.29 5.59 2.51
C PHE A 51 5.42 6.01 1.34
N ASP A 52 5.07 5.03 0.52
CA ASP A 52 3.98 5.16 -0.44
C ASP A 52 2.77 4.35 0.03
N ALA A 53 1.58 4.75 -0.38
CA ALA A 53 0.37 4.00 -0.08
C ALA A 53 -0.60 3.92 -1.26
N SER A 54 -1.36 2.83 -1.25
CA SER A 54 -2.60 2.71 -2.00
C SER A 54 -3.77 2.71 -1.03
N VAL A 55 -4.81 3.51 -1.26
CA VAL A 55 -6.03 3.46 -0.44
C VAL A 55 -6.87 2.27 -0.88
N ILE A 56 -7.00 1.26 -0.02
CA ILE A 56 -7.78 0.06 -0.29
C ILE A 56 -9.28 0.35 -0.06
N ALA A 57 -9.60 0.98 1.07
CA ALA A 57 -10.96 1.31 1.47
C ALA A 57 -10.97 2.60 2.30
N ALA A 58 -12.07 3.33 2.26
CA ALA A 58 -12.31 4.47 3.13
C ALA A 58 -13.82 4.60 3.36
N ASP A 59 -14.19 4.91 4.60
CA ASP A 59 -15.56 5.25 4.98
C ASP A 59 -15.57 6.48 5.91
N ALA A 60 -16.72 6.76 6.52
CA ALA A 60 -16.87 7.93 7.40
C ALA A 60 -16.08 7.82 8.72
N VAL A 61 -15.57 6.64 9.05
CA VAL A 61 -14.92 6.33 10.34
C VAL A 61 -13.44 6.04 10.16
N ALA A 62 -13.03 5.32 9.13
CA ALA A 62 -11.64 4.91 8.96
C ALA A 62 -11.20 4.86 7.49
N THR A 63 -9.88 4.93 7.29
CA THR A 63 -9.23 4.70 6.00
C THR A 63 -8.25 3.54 6.12
N THR A 64 -8.36 2.58 5.21
CA THR A 64 -7.45 1.44 5.07
C THR A 64 -6.49 1.68 3.92
N TYR A 65 -5.20 1.64 4.24
CA TYR A 65 -4.07 1.82 3.35
C TYR A 65 -3.33 0.49 3.17
N GLU A 66 -2.88 0.21 1.95
CA GLU A 66 -1.74 -0.66 1.69
C GLU A 66 -0.49 0.22 1.65
N ILE A 67 0.35 0.14 2.67
CA ILE A 67 1.55 0.99 2.83
C ILE A 67 2.79 0.19 2.42
N ARG A 68 3.62 0.80 1.58
CA ARG A 68 4.92 0.28 1.17
C ARG A 68 6.03 1.18 1.67
N CYS A 69 7.02 0.52 2.25
CA CYS A 69 8.26 1.15 2.67
C CYS A 69 9.13 1.41 1.43
N GLN A 70 9.57 2.65 1.22
CA GLN A 70 10.45 2.99 0.09
C GLN A 70 11.91 3.15 0.52
N SER A 71 12.14 3.65 1.74
CA SER A 71 13.48 3.78 2.32
C SER A 71 13.43 3.88 3.85
N GLY A 72 14.46 3.37 4.53
CA GLY A 72 14.61 3.39 5.99
C GLY A 72 15.27 2.12 6.54
N HIS A 73 15.37 2.00 7.87
CA HIS A 73 15.95 0.81 8.52
C HIS A 73 15.14 0.34 9.73
N LEU A 74 14.26 -0.66 9.52
CA LEU A 74 13.41 -1.21 10.58
C LEU A 74 14.23 -2.03 11.59
N ASN A 75 14.72 -1.38 12.63
CA ASN A 75 15.29 -2.08 13.79
C ASN A 75 14.17 -2.61 14.72
N MET A 76 13.38 -3.57 14.24
CA MET A 76 12.38 -4.25 15.07
C MET A 76 12.87 -5.65 15.45
N PRO A 77 13.11 -5.94 16.74
CA PRO A 77 13.55 -7.27 17.16
C PRO A 77 12.49 -8.32 16.83
N GLY A 78 12.90 -9.38 16.11
CA GLY A 78 12.04 -10.54 15.81
C GLY A 78 11.31 -10.50 14.45
N PHE A 79 11.49 -9.47 13.62
CA PHE A 79 10.98 -9.47 12.24
C PHE A 79 12.13 -9.67 11.24
N PRO A 80 12.00 -10.58 10.25
CA PRO A 80 13.10 -10.91 9.34
C PRO A 80 13.49 -9.75 8.42
N THR A 81 12.57 -8.81 8.16
CA THR A 81 12.86 -7.59 7.41
C THR A 81 13.35 -6.52 8.39
N THR A 82 14.66 -6.55 8.67
CA THR A 82 15.36 -5.47 9.41
C THR A 82 15.54 -4.21 8.57
N THR A 83 15.07 -4.25 7.32
CA THR A 83 15.14 -3.19 6.34
C THR A 83 13.75 -2.61 6.09
N CYS A 84 13.69 -1.37 5.62
CA CYS A 84 12.53 -0.79 4.95
C CYS A 84 12.91 -0.78 3.47
N ASP A 85 12.90 -1.96 2.87
CA ASP A 85 13.24 -2.23 1.47
C ASP A 85 11.95 -2.22 0.63
N GLN A 86 12.06 -1.79 -0.62
CA GLN A 86 10.94 -1.79 -1.57
C GLN A 86 10.38 -3.20 -1.83
N ASN A 87 11.18 -4.25 -1.57
CA ASN A 87 10.79 -5.65 -1.68
C ASN A 87 10.08 -6.18 -0.43
N ASP A 88 10.03 -5.40 0.66
CA ASP A 88 9.32 -5.83 1.86
C ASP A 88 7.81 -5.94 1.58
N PRO A 89 7.12 -6.90 2.21
CA PRO A 89 5.68 -7.03 2.06
C PRO A 89 4.97 -5.72 2.47
N PRO A 90 3.86 -5.38 1.79
CA PRO A 90 3.11 -4.21 2.16
C PRO A 90 2.49 -4.37 3.56
N TRP A 91 2.42 -3.27 4.29
CA TRP A 91 1.74 -3.19 5.57
C TRP A 91 0.30 -2.70 5.36
N THR A 92 -0.69 -3.47 5.81
CA THR A 92 -2.08 -3.01 5.76
C THR A 92 -2.41 -2.23 7.02
N VAL A 93 -2.72 -0.94 6.89
CA VAL A 93 -3.00 -0.05 8.03
C VAL A 93 -4.40 0.53 7.90
N THR A 94 -5.23 0.34 8.91
CA THR A 94 -6.54 1.01 9.04
C THR A 94 -6.45 2.07 10.13
N GLU A 95 -6.53 3.34 9.74
CA GLU A 95 -6.47 4.49 10.65
C GLU A 95 -7.85 5.13 10.79
N GLY A 96 -8.28 5.33 12.04
CA GLY A 96 -9.46 6.10 12.41
C GLY A 96 -9.11 7.29 13.32
N PRO A 97 -10.11 8.06 13.81
CA PRO A 97 -9.88 9.23 14.66
C PRO A 97 -9.11 8.96 15.94
N SER A 98 -9.33 7.78 16.55
CA SER A 98 -8.73 7.37 17.83
C SER A 98 -8.19 5.95 17.80
N THR A 99 -7.99 5.36 16.62
CA THR A 99 -7.53 3.98 16.46
C THR A 99 -6.56 3.85 15.29
N MET A 100 -5.61 2.93 15.44
CA MET A 100 -4.84 2.41 14.32
C MET A 100 -4.73 0.89 14.45
N VAL A 101 -5.01 0.18 13.36
CA VAL A 101 -4.81 -1.27 13.27
C VAL A 101 -3.88 -1.55 12.10
N GLY A 102 -2.74 -2.15 12.38
CA GLY A 102 -1.74 -2.53 11.39
C GLY A 102 -1.60 -4.04 11.30
N ILE A 103 -1.55 -4.59 10.08
CA ILE A 103 -1.30 -6.01 9.83
C ILE A 103 -0.22 -6.14 8.78
N LEU A 104 0.93 -6.67 9.19
CA LEU A 104 2.04 -7.00 8.29
C LEU A 104 2.21 -8.52 8.27
N SER A 105 2.15 -9.12 7.09
CA SER A 105 2.29 -10.56 6.92
C SER A 105 3.40 -10.86 5.92
N THR A 106 4.24 -11.84 6.26
CA THR A 106 5.30 -12.34 5.38
C THR A 106 5.32 -13.87 5.40
N ALA A 107 5.82 -14.46 4.32
CA ALA A 107 6.00 -15.88 4.20
C ALA A 107 7.36 -16.19 3.55
N ILE A 108 8.12 -17.06 4.17
CA ILE A 108 9.38 -17.58 3.64
C ILE A 108 9.29 -19.09 3.69
N GLU A 109 9.30 -19.73 2.52
CA GLU A 109 9.11 -21.18 2.37
C GLU A 109 7.82 -21.67 3.04
N SER A 110 7.93 -22.49 4.10
CA SER A 110 6.81 -23.03 4.87
C SER A 110 6.52 -22.28 6.17
N VAL A 111 7.22 -21.15 6.40
CA VAL A 111 7.06 -20.31 7.58
C VAL A 111 6.26 -19.06 7.22
N THR A 112 5.15 -18.84 7.91
CA THR A 112 4.43 -17.56 7.86
C THR A 112 4.67 -16.78 9.15
N ALA A 113 4.83 -15.47 9.04
CA ALA A 113 4.93 -14.57 10.18
C ALA A 113 3.97 -13.40 10.00
N VAL A 114 3.24 -13.07 11.06
CA VAL A 114 2.26 -11.99 11.10
C VAL A 114 2.56 -11.10 12.29
N LEU A 115 2.61 -9.80 12.04
CA LEU A 115 2.58 -8.75 13.05
C LEU A 115 1.22 -8.06 13.00
N ASP A 116 0.48 -8.19 14.09
CA ASP A 116 -0.74 -7.46 14.35
C ASP A 116 -0.46 -6.33 15.35
N GLU A 117 -0.68 -5.09 14.94
CA GLU A 117 -0.59 -3.89 15.78
C GLU A 117 -1.98 -3.31 15.98
N THR A 118 -2.35 -3.03 17.23
CA THR A 118 -3.57 -2.30 17.54
C THR A 118 -3.26 -1.19 18.53
N CYS A 119 -3.57 0.05 18.15
CA CYS A 119 -3.31 1.23 18.94
C CYS A 119 -4.60 2.01 19.21
N VAL A 120 -4.76 2.46 20.46
CA VAL A 120 -5.72 3.49 20.84
C VAL A 120 -4.98 4.83 20.88
N ILE A 121 -5.46 5.81 20.11
CA ILE A 121 -4.84 7.13 19.97
C ILE A 121 -5.62 8.15 20.81
N GLU A 122 -4.93 8.83 21.73
CA GLU A 122 -5.51 9.87 22.59
C GLU A 122 -5.02 11.25 22.14
N GLY A 123 -5.95 12.04 21.59
CA GLY A 123 -5.73 13.43 21.21
C GLY A 123 -4.57 13.65 20.22
N ARG A 124 -4.17 12.61 19.48
CA ARG A 124 -2.97 12.61 18.61
C ARG A 124 -1.69 13.10 19.31
N THR A 125 -1.56 12.78 20.60
CA THR A 125 -0.35 13.06 21.41
C THR A 125 0.17 11.85 22.17
N ALA A 126 -0.68 10.84 22.32
CA ALA A 126 -0.35 9.55 22.92
C ALA A 126 -1.00 8.41 22.13
N ALA A 127 -0.36 7.25 22.12
CA ALA A 127 -0.94 6.00 21.66
C ALA A 127 -0.59 4.85 22.61
N TYR A 128 -1.58 4.00 22.89
CA TYR A 128 -1.42 2.77 23.65
C TYR A 128 -1.53 1.61 22.69
N CYS A 129 -0.41 0.96 22.40
CA CYS A 129 -0.32 -0.04 21.36
C CYS A 129 -0.10 -1.43 21.95
N ASN A 130 -0.82 -2.41 21.40
CA ASN A 130 -0.58 -3.83 21.60
C ASN A 130 -0.06 -4.43 20.30
N TYR A 131 1.10 -5.06 20.37
CA TYR A 131 1.72 -5.77 19.26
C TYR A 131 1.63 -7.26 19.52
N THR A 132 1.16 -8.02 18.53
CA THR A 132 1.15 -9.48 18.55
C THR A 132 1.95 -9.98 17.37
N PHE A 133 2.99 -10.76 17.65
CA PHE A 133 3.81 -11.45 16.68
C PHE A 133 3.39 -12.91 16.70
N SER A 134 2.90 -13.41 15.58
CA SER A 134 2.60 -14.82 15.41
C SER A 134 3.41 -15.40 14.27
N GLY A 135 3.89 -16.63 14.46
CA GLY A 135 4.61 -17.39 13.45
C GLY A 135 4.00 -18.78 13.34
N ASN A 136 3.82 -19.28 12.13
CA ASN A 136 3.44 -20.67 11.89
C ASN A 136 4.54 -21.36 11.09
N SER A 137 4.98 -22.52 11.55
CA SER A 137 5.91 -23.40 10.84
C SER A 137 5.43 -24.84 10.97
N ALA A 138 5.26 -25.52 9.83
CA ALA A 138 4.81 -26.91 9.78
C ALA A 138 3.55 -27.21 10.64
N GLY A 139 2.61 -26.25 10.71
CA GLY A 139 1.38 -26.38 11.50
C GLY A 139 1.52 -26.06 12.99
N GLN A 140 2.71 -25.75 13.48
CA GLN A 140 2.92 -25.26 14.84
C GLN A 140 2.90 -23.74 14.85
N THR A 141 1.98 -23.15 15.64
CA THR A 141 1.89 -21.70 15.84
C THR A 141 2.56 -21.29 17.14
N THR A 142 3.46 -20.32 17.06
CA THR A 142 3.98 -19.58 18.22
C THR A 142 3.46 -18.15 18.17
N SER A 143 3.13 -17.57 19.32
CA SER A 143 2.70 -16.17 19.40
C SER A 143 3.29 -15.49 20.62
N THR A 144 3.66 -14.22 20.49
CA THR A 144 4.14 -13.35 21.56
C THR A 144 3.45 -12.00 21.43
N ALA A 145 2.97 -11.46 22.54
CA ALA A 145 2.37 -10.14 22.56
C ALA A 145 3.09 -9.24 23.58
N TYR A 146 3.16 -7.95 23.27
CA TYR A 146 3.62 -6.93 24.21
C TYR A 146 2.89 -5.62 23.99
N THR A 147 2.80 -4.84 25.05
CA THR A 147 2.18 -3.52 25.03
C THR A 147 3.23 -2.44 25.18
N THR A 148 2.96 -1.28 24.59
CA THR A 148 3.80 -0.08 24.75
C THR A 148 2.94 1.18 24.75
N ILE A 149 3.52 2.25 25.27
CA ILE A 149 2.91 3.58 25.31
C ILE A 149 3.83 4.54 24.55
N ILE A 150 3.30 5.15 23.50
CA ILE A 150 4.01 6.08 22.62
C ILE A 150 3.53 7.48 22.95
N THR A 151 4.42 8.35 23.41
CA THR A 151 4.09 9.73 23.82
C THR A 151 5.19 10.72 23.43
N GLY A 152 4.87 12.01 23.49
CA GLY A 152 5.84 13.08 23.32
C GLY A 152 6.54 13.00 21.96
N ALA A 153 7.87 13.09 21.95
CA ALA A 153 8.65 13.05 20.72
C ALA A 153 8.60 11.70 19.98
N LEU A 154 8.15 10.62 20.64
CA LEU A 154 7.95 9.32 20.00
C LEU A 154 6.62 9.24 19.25
N PHE A 155 5.66 10.12 19.54
CA PHE A 155 4.42 10.18 18.78
C PHE A 155 4.63 11.05 17.54
N THR A 156 4.61 10.43 16.35
CA THR A 156 4.72 11.16 15.08
C THR A 156 3.77 10.56 14.05
N ALA A 157 3.17 11.42 13.22
CA ALA A 157 2.53 10.99 11.99
C ALA A 157 3.57 11.07 10.86
N TYR A 158 3.70 10.01 10.08
CA TYR A 158 4.59 9.98 8.94
C TYR A 158 3.88 10.54 7.71
N PRO A 159 4.57 11.34 6.87
CA PRO A 159 4.05 11.69 5.57
C PRO A 159 4.06 10.44 4.67
N VAL A 160 2.89 10.08 4.15
CA VAL A 160 2.70 8.94 3.26
C VAL A 160 2.17 9.45 1.93
N VAL A 161 2.86 9.11 0.84
CA VAL A 161 2.47 9.53 -0.52
C VAL A 161 1.45 8.53 -1.07
N VAL A 162 0.23 8.99 -1.31
CA VAL A 162 -0.83 8.17 -1.91
C VAL A 162 -0.64 8.13 -3.42
N THR A 163 -0.30 6.95 -3.94
CA THR A 163 -0.02 6.70 -5.36
C THR A 163 -1.18 6.03 -6.09
N ALA A 164 -2.14 5.45 -5.36
CA ALA A 164 -3.37 4.88 -5.91
C ALA A 164 -4.54 4.95 -4.91
N GLY A 165 -5.77 4.93 -5.41
CA GLY A 165 -6.99 4.93 -4.58
C GLY A 165 -7.32 6.27 -3.93
N GLY A 166 -6.63 7.35 -4.28
CA GLY A 166 -6.82 8.67 -3.68
C GLY A 166 -8.24 9.23 -3.83
N GLU A 167 -8.98 8.81 -4.85
CA GLU A 167 -10.40 9.13 -5.08
C GLU A 167 -11.34 8.61 -3.98
N LYS A 168 -10.88 7.66 -3.16
CA LYS A 168 -11.63 7.14 -2.01
C LYS A 168 -11.49 8.02 -0.77
N LEU A 169 -10.47 8.88 -0.73
CA LEU A 169 -10.26 9.76 0.42
C LEU A 169 -11.39 10.79 0.51
N PRO A 170 -11.74 11.22 1.74
CA PRO A 170 -12.64 12.34 1.91
C PRO A 170 -12.07 13.57 1.19
N PRO A 171 -12.93 14.38 0.54
CA PRO A 171 -12.49 15.56 -0.17
C PRO A 171 -11.76 16.50 0.80
N VAL A 172 -10.60 16.99 0.39
CA VAL A 172 -9.88 18.03 1.15
C VAL A 172 -10.79 19.26 1.21
N PRO A 173 -11.10 19.80 2.40
CA PRO A 173 -11.89 21.02 2.50
C PRO A 173 -11.18 22.14 1.71
N THR A 174 -11.79 22.62 0.63
CA THR A 174 -11.25 23.69 -0.22
C THR A 174 -11.46 25.08 0.37
N GLY A 175 -11.53 25.18 1.70
CA GLY A 175 -11.69 26.45 2.40
C GLY A 175 -10.38 27.25 2.46
N PRO A 176 -10.43 28.60 2.45
CA PRO A 176 -9.25 29.40 2.77
C PRO A 176 -8.72 29.00 4.16
N PRO A 177 -7.39 29.01 4.38
CA PRO A 177 -6.81 28.65 5.66
C PRO A 177 -7.48 29.49 6.75
N ALA A 178 -7.97 28.84 7.80
CA ALA A 178 -8.49 29.53 8.96
C ALA A 178 -7.38 30.44 9.51
N LEU A 179 -7.63 31.75 9.48
CA LEU A 179 -6.75 32.80 9.99
C LEU A 179 -6.77 32.85 11.52
#